data_AF-A0A562J6V1-F1
#
_entry.id   AF-A0A562J6V1-F1
#
_cell.length_a   1.000
_cell.length_b   1.000
_cell.length_c   1.000
_cell.angle_alpha   90.00
_cell.angle_beta   90.00
_cell.angle_gamma   90.00
#
_symmetry.space_group_name_H-M   'P 1'
#
loop_
_entity.id
_entity.type
_entity.pdbx_description
1 polymer ?
#
loop_
_entity_poly.entity_id
_entity_poly.type
_entity_poly.pdbx_seq_one_letter_code
_entity_poly.pdbx_strand_id
1 'polypeptide(L)'
;MRKRDVAILNDLQRFRCLTRNDIIELHFKGLKQPVTCCNTILKSLRRDGLIDVNVNHQPYLYFPSPATIKKDSAKIPHFLKIVEFYKSLIKYEDPKTFMVEPKYDSKVPLFRKG
;
A
#
# COMPACT_ATOMS: atom_id res chain seq x y z
N MET A 1 0.12 5.35 -18.29
CA MET A 1 0.24 4.54 -17.06
C MET A 1 -0.68 3.33 -17.19
N ARG A 2 -0.22 2.11 -16.88
CA ARG A 2 -1.00 0.87 -17.06
C ARG A 2 -1.97 0.65 -15.89
N LYS A 3 -2.99 -0.21 -16.06
CA LYS A 3 -3.96 -0.56 -14.99
C LYS A 3 -3.27 -1.03 -13.70
N ARG A 4 -2.19 -1.81 -13.82
CA ARG A 4 -1.41 -2.30 -12.68
C ARG A 4 -0.67 -1.18 -11.95
N ASP A 5 -0.09 -0.25 -12.69
CA ASP A 5 0.62 0.91 -12.13
C ASP A 5 -0.35 1.75 -11.27
N VAL A 6 -1.56 2.02 -11.80
CA VAL A 6 -2.63 2.72 -11.07
C VAL A 6 -3.02 1.95 -9.79
N ALA A 7 -3.17 0.62 -9.88
CA ALA A 7 -3.51 -0.20 -8.71
C ALA A 7 -2.42 -0.13 -7.62
N ILE A 8 -1.15 -0.20 -7.99
CA ILE A 8 -0.02 -0.08 -7.05
C ILE A 8 -0.03 1.29 -6.37
N LEU A 9 -0.26 2.38 -7.12
CA LEU A 9 -0.32 3.73 -6.56
C LEU A 9 -1.51 3.88 -5.60
N ASN A 10 -2.67 3.33 -5.93
CA ASN A 10 -3.84 3.34 -5.06
C ASN A 10 -3.60 2.59 -3.75
N ASP A 11 -2.94 1.43 -3.79
CA ASP A 11 -2.63 0.67 -2.58
C ASP A 11 -1.51 1.33 -1.75
N LEU A 12 -0.50 1.93 -2.37
CA LEU A 12 0.48 2.77 -1.65
C LEU A 12 -0.19 3.95 -0.97
N GLN A 13 -1.17 4.58 -1.64
CA GLN A 13 -1.96 5.66 -1.05
C GLN A 13 -2.80 5.14 0.12
N ARG A 14 -3.48 4.00 -0.04
CA ARG A 14 -4.34 3.37 0.97
C ARG A 14 -3.56 2.97 2.22
N PHE A 15 -2.49 2.20 2.05
CA PHE A 15 -1.72 1.60 3.15
C PHE A 15 -0.57 2.47 3.65
N ARG A 16 -0.31 3.61 3.02
CA ARG A 16 0.78 4.57 3.32
C ARG A 16 2.18 4.06 2.98
N CYS A 17 2.44 2.77 3.14
CA CYS A 17 3.67 2.12 2.72
C CYS A 17 3.46 0.62 2.44
N LEU A 18 4.26 0.06 1.53
CA LEU A 18 4.25 -1.38 1.21
C LEU A 18 5.69 -1.88 1.02
N THR A 19 5.98 -3.11 1.44
CA THR A 19 7.24 -3.74 1.04
C THR A 19 7.19 -4.19 -0.41
N ARG A 20 8.34 -4.41 -1.05
CA ARG A 20 8.40 -5.07 -2.37
C ARG A 20 7.59 -6.37 -2.40
N ASN A 21 7.68 -7.17 -1.34
CA ASN A 21 7.02 -8.47 -1.28
C ASN A 21 5.49 -8.32 -1.20
N ASP A 22 4.99 -7.33 -0.45
CA ASP A 22 3.55 -7.01 -0.43
C ASP A 22 3.05 -6.62 -1.82
N ILE A 23 3.79 -5.76 -2.53
CA ILE A 23 3.44 -5.33 -3.89
C ILE A 23 3.42 -6.52 -4.86
N ILE A 24 4.39 -7.44 -4.73
CA ILE A 24 4.44 -8.67 -5.54
C ILE A 24 3.19 -9.53 -5.28
N GLU A 25 2.88 -9.78 -4.01
CA GLU A 25 1.78 -10.64 -3.60
C GLU A 25 0.43 -10.08 -4.06
N LEU A 26 0.25 -8.75 -3.99
CA LEU A 26 -0.99 -8.06 -4.38
C LEU A 26 -1.18 -7.93 -5.90
N HIS A 27 -0.11 -7.64 -6.66
CA HIS A 27 -0.28 -7.19 -8.06
C HIS A 27 0.40 -8.06 -9.13
N PHE A 28 1.27 -8.98 -8.72
CA PHE A 28 2.09 -9.79 -9.63
C PHE A 28 1.90 -11.30 -9.44
N LYS A 29 0.90 -11.71 -8.65
CA LYS A 29 0.55 -13.12 -8.45
C LYS A 29 0.25 -13.81 -9.80
N GLY A 30 0.79 -15.00 -9.99
CA GLY A 30 0.58 -15.83 -11.19
C GLY A 30 1.45 -15.47 -12.41
N LEU A 31 2.33 -14.47 -12.32
CA LEU A 31 3.29 -14.18 -13.38
C LEU A 31 4.51 -15.11 -13.31
N LYS A 32 5.12 -15.42 -14.46
CA LYS A 32 6.34 -16.24 -14.53
C LYS A 32 7.55 -15.62 -13.85
N GLN A 33 7.66 -14.28 -13.87
CA GLN A 33 8.81 -13.52 -13.35
C GLN A 33 8.35 -12.33 -12.50
N PRO A 34 7.65 -12.58 -11.38
CA PRO A 34 6.94 -11.54 -10.65
C PRO A 34 7.88 -10.49 -10.04
N VAL A 35 9.06 -10.92 -9.55
CA VAL A 35 10.08 -10.03 -8.97
C VAL A 35 10.63 -9.07 -10.03
N THR A 36 11.06 -9.58 -11.18
CA THR A 36 11.62 -8.78 -12.28
C THR A 36 10.61 -7.78 -12.84
N CYS A 37 9.37 -8.23 -13.03
CA CYS A 37 8.28 -7.34 -13.47
C CYS A 37 7.98 -6.25 -12.43
N CYS A 38 7.93 -6.60 -11.14
CA CYS A 38 7.71 -5.66 -10.06
C CYS A 38 8.82 -4.60 -10.00
N ASN A 39 10.08 -5.03 -9.98
CA ASN A 39 11.23 -4.11 -9.94
C ASN A 39 11.26 -3.15 -11.13
N THR A 40 10.91 -3.63 -12.33
CA THR A 40 10.83 -2.78 -13.53
C THR A 40 9.79 -1.68 -13.37
N ILE A 41 8.59 -2.03 -12.88
CA ILE A 41 7.51 -1.05 -12.65
C ILE A 41 7.91 -0.08 -11.53
N LEU A 42 8.40 -0.56 -10.40
CA LEU A 42 8.82 0.30 -9.28
C LEU A 42 9.95 1.24 -9.67
N LYS A 43 10.90 0.80 -10.50
CA LYS A 43 11.96 1.66 -11.05
C LYS A 43 11.38 2.75 -11.95
N SER A 44 10.40 2.43 -12.81
CA SER A 44 9.73 3.42 -13.64
C SER A 44 8.95 4.44 -12.81
N LEU A 45 8.10 3.96 -11.89
CA LEU A 45 7.29 4.84 -11.02
C LEU A 45 8.16 5.77 -10.17
N ARG A 46 9.30 5.29 -9.68
CA ARG A 46 10.28 6.11 -8.94
C ARG A 46 10.93 7.14 -9.85
N ARG A 47 11.38 6.76 -11.05
CA ARG A 47 11.97 7.69 -12.04
C ARG A 47 10.98 8.80 -12.39
N ASP A 48 9.72 8.45 -12.51
CA ASP A 48 8.64 9.38 -12.88
C ASP A 48 8.12 10.19 -11.65
N GLY A 49 8.74 10.02 -10.47
CA GLY A 49 8.45 10.81 -9.27
C GLY A 49 7.15 10.46 -8.54
N LEU A 50 6.50 9.34 -8.89
CA LEU A 50 5.19 8.94 -8.37
C LEU A 50 5.27 8.16 -7.06
N ILE A 51 6.43 7.56 -6.77
CA ILE A 51 6.69 6.83 -5.54
C ILE A 51 8.06 7.15 -4.97
N ASP A 52 8.17 6.98 -3.67
CA ASP A 52 9.39 7.07 -2.89
C ASP A 52 9.82 5.69 -2.38
N VAL A 53 11.10 5.54 -2.05
CA VAL A 53 11.63 4.29 -1.48
C VAL A 53 12.56 4.56 -0.30
N ASN A 54 12.42 3.75 0.75
CA ASN A 54 13.40 3.61 1.83
C ASN A 54 14.20 2.32 1.58
N VAL A 55 15.48 2.49 1.24
CA VAL A 55 16.42 1.39 0.94
C VAL A 55 17.17 0.87 2.17
N ASN A 56 17.00 1.52 3.33
CA ASN A 56 17.63 1.12 4.59
C ASN A 56 16.85 -0.01 5.29
N HIS A 57 15.67 -0.36 4.79
CA HIS A 57 14.86 -1.49 5.26
C HIS A 57 15.00 -2.67 4.29
N GLN A 58 15.01 -3.90 4.80
CA GLN A 58 14.95 -5.11 3.96
C GLN A 58 13.72 -5.96 4.31
N PRO A 59 12.85 -6.28 3.34
CA PRO A 59 12.83 -5.78 1.96
C PRO A 59 12.60 -4.26 1.87
N TYR A 60 13.02 -3.62 0.77
CA TYR A 60 12.80 -2.19 0.53
C TYR A 60 11.34 -1.80 0.71
N LEU A 61 11.13 -0.63 1.30
CA LEU A 61 9.83 -0.09 1.64
C LEU A 61 9.47 1.06 0.68
N TYR A 62 8.31 0.98 0.05
CA TYR A 62 7.84 1.96 -0.93
C TYR A 62 6.71 2.80 -0.36
N PHE A 63 6.64 4.06 -0.81
CA PHE A 63 5.70 5.07 -0.33
C PHE A 63 5.09 5.81 -1.54
N PRO A 64 3.87 6.36 -1.43
CA PRO A 64 3.39 7.33 -2.41
C PRO A 64 4.28 8.57 -2.41
N SER A 65 4.28 9.32 -3.51
CA SER A 65 4.91 10.63 -3.59
C SER A 65 3.84 11.71 -3.81
N PRO A 66 3.64 12.66 -2.88
CA PRO A 66 4.37 12.81 -1.62
C PRO A 66 4.04 11.71 -0.60
N ALA A 67 5.02 11.38 0.25
CA ALA A 67 4.83 10.40 1.30
C ALA A 67 3.82 10.90 2.35
N THR A 68 2.85 10.05 2.69
CA THR A 68 1.79 10.36 3.67
C THR A 68 2.22 10.14 5.13
N ILE A 69 3.36 9.47 5.32
CA ILE A 69 4.05 9.27 6.60
C ILE A 69 5.55 9.46 6.38
N LYS A 70 6.31 9.77 7.43
CA LYS A 70 7.77 9.81 7.35
C LYS A 70 8.34 8.43 7.00
N LYS A 71 9.43 8.39 6.22
CA LYS A 71 10.05 7.14 5.73
C LYS A 71 10.71 6.30 6.83
N ASP A 72 10.94 6.90 7.98
CA ASP A 72 11.48 6.35 9.23
C ASP A 72 10.44 6.37 10.37
N SER A 73 9.15 6.53 10.05
CA SER A 73 8.08 6.62 11.03
C SER A 73 7.98 5.37 11.89
N ALA A 74 7.84 5.55 13.20
CA ALA A 74 7.53 4.48 14.15
C ALA A 74 6.18 3.77 13.84
N LYS A 75 5.32 4.34 12.99
CA LYS A 75 4.05 3.73 12.55
C LYS A 75 4.19 2.74 11.39
N ILE A 76 5.38 2.59 10.79
CA ILE A 76 5.58 1.65 9.67
C ILE A 76 5.13 0.21 10.02
N PRO A 77 5.52 -0.38 11.17
CA PRO A 77 5.07 -1.73 11.53
C PRO A 77 3.55 -1.86 11.62
N HIS A 78 2.87 -0.82 12.11
CA HIS A 78 1.41 -0.77 12.20
C HIS A 78 0.74 -0.87 10.82
N PHE A 79 1.19 -0.05 9.87
CA PHE A 79 0.64 -0.09 8.51
C PHE A 79 0.93 -1.43 7.80
N LEU A 80 2.11 -2.01 8.00
CA LEU A 80 2.43 -3.34 7.45
C LEU A 80 1.54 -4.43 8.05
N LYS A 81 1.17 -4.34 9.33
CA LYS A 81 0.22 -5.27 9.95
C LYS A 81 -1.20 -5.16 9.38
N ILE A 82 -1.62 -3.95 9.01
CA ILE A 82 -2.91 -3.75 8.32
C ILE A 82 -2.87 -4.38 6.92
N VAL A 83 -1.75 -4.28 6.19
CA VAL A 83 -1.56 -4.94 4.89
C VAL A 83 -1.60 -6.46 5.04
N GLU A 84 -0.94 -7.01 6.06
CA GLU A 84 -0.99 -8.44 6.38
C GLU A 84 -2.43 -8.92 6.59
N PHE A 85 -3.22 -8.16 7.35
CA PHE A 85 -4.64 -8.42 7.55
C PHE A 85 -5.45 -8.31 6.24
N TYR A 86 -5.23 -7.27 5.43
CA TYR A 86 -5.88 -7.15 4.13
C TYR A 86 -5.60 -8.37 3.23
N LYS A 87 -4.33 -8.79 3.17
CA LYS A 87 -3.92 -9.98 2.40
C LYS A 87 -4.55 -11.27 2.91
N SER A 88 -4.85 -11.38 4.21
CA SER A 88 -5.57 -12.55 4.74
C SER A 88 -7.05 -12.54 4.35
N LEU A 89 -7.69 -11.35 4.30
CA LEU A 89 -9.08 -11.20 3.87
C LEU A 89 -9.30 -11.55 2.40
N ILE A 90 -8.48 -11.02 1.49
CA ILE A 90 -8.62 -11.22 0.03
C ILE A 90 -8.39 -12.66 -0.44
N LYS A 91 -7.96 -13.57 0.47
CA LYS A 91 -7.95 -15.01 0.20
C LYS A 91 -9.35 -15.61 0.17
N TYR A 92 -10.30 -14.97 0.84
CA TYR A 92 -11.68 -15.42 0.96
C TYR A 92 -12.62 -14.55 0.10
N GLU A 93 -12.49 -13.23 0.19
CA GLU A 93 -13.31 -12.28 -0.58
C GLU A 93 -12.60 -10.94 -0.77
N ASP A 94 -12.80 -10.28 -1.91
CA ASP A 94 -12.34 -8.91 -2.13
C ASP A 94 -13.29 -7.92 -1.43
N PRO A 95 -12.85 -7.18 -0.40
CA PRO A 95 -13.73 -6.31 0.35
C PRO A 95 -14.22 -5.14 -0.50
N LYS A 96 -15.54 -4.94 -0.57
CA LYS A 96 -16.16 -3.77 -1.23
C LYS A 96 -15.63 -2.44 -0.71
N THR A 97 -15.24 -2.38 0.56
CA THR A 97 -14.64 -1.20 1.17
C THR A 97 -13.61 -1.63 2.20
N PHE A 98 -12.42 -1.03 2.13
CA PHE A 98 -11.35 -1.23 3.11
C PHE A 98 -10.68 0.11 3.41
N MET A 99 -11.04 0.71 4.55
CA MET A 99 -10.53 2.02 4.98
C MET A 99 -9.42 1.83 6.01
N VAL A 100 -8.22 2.32 5.70
CA VAL A 100 -7.07 2.31 6.61
C VAL A 100 -7.06 3.60 7.41
N GLU A 101 -7.21 3.48 8.73
CA GLU A 101 -7.20 4.61 9.67
C GLU A 101 -8.15 5.74 9.24
N PRO A 102 -9.47 5.46 9.13
CA PRO A 102 -10.44 6.49 8.80
C PRO A 102 -10.36 7.61 9.84
N LYS A 103 -10.14 8.85 9.36
CA LYS A 103 -10.27 10.02 10.20
C LYS A 103 -11.76 10.34 10.32
N TYR A 104 -12.33 10.08 11.48
CA TYR A 104 -13.66 10.57 11.80
C TYR A 104 -13.54 12.03 12.22
N ASP A 105 -14.32 12.89 11.60
CA ASP A 105 -14.47 14.27 12.06
C ASP A 105 -15.12 14.24 13.44
N SER A 106 -14.60 15.03 14.39
CA SER A 106 -15.11 15.08 15.78
C SER A 106 -16.54 15.64 15.88
N LYS A 107 -17.13 16.07 14.76
CA LYS A 107 -18.49 16.58 14.66
C LYS A 107 -19.52 15.56 14.15
N VAL A 108 -19.14 14.31 13.86
CA VAL A 108 -20.14 13.29 13.52
C VAL A 108 -20.91 12.92 14.80
N PRO A 109 -22.22 13.21 14.92
CA PRO A 109 -22.98 12.79 16.08
C PRO A 109 -23.06 11.27 16.03
N LEU A 110 -22.30 10.60 16.90
CA LEU A 110 -22.46 9.18 17.16
C LEU A 110 -23.86 8.97 17.71
N PHE A 111 -24.75 8.47 16.84
CA PHE A 111 -26.06 7.90 17.17
C PHE A 111 -26.92 8.75 18.13
N ARG A 112 -27.85 9.53 17.57
CA ARG A 112 -29.08 9.86 18.32
C ARG A 112 -29.81 8.54 18.55
N LYS A 113 -29.71 8.01 19.77
CA LYS A 113 -30.56 6.91 20.25
C LYS A 113 -32.02 7.35 20.05
N GLY A 114 -32.77 6.55 19.29
CA GLY A 114 -34.22 6.53 19.35
C GLY A 114 -34.70 5.86 20.63
#